data_AF-A0A1V6UMX7-F1
#
_entry.id   AF-A0A1V6UMX7-F1
#
_cell.length_a   1.000
_cell.length_b   1.000
_cell.length_c   1.000
_cell.angle_alpha   90.00
_cell.angle_beta   90.00
_cell.angle_gamma   90.00
#
_symmetry.space_group_name_H-M   'P 1'
#
loop_
_entity.id
_entity.type
_entity.pdbx_description
1 polymer ?
#
loop_
_entity_poly.entity_id
_entity_poly.type
_entity_poly.pdbx_seq_one_letter_code
_entity_poly.pdbx_strand_id
1 'polypeptide(L)'
;MQLYRLGLLVASFVSSIGAQSVFSPARPPAIPLAVRSPYLSTWLNVGNDGGNGGYLAGQWPVFWEDQINGWTGMIRVDGSTYTWMGLPGSKTVNQSAFEYTSTKSIFTMN
;
A
#
# COMPACT_ATOMS: atom_id res chain seq x y z
N MET A 1 -20.98 32.00 -24.26
CA MET A 1 -19.55 31.62 -24.08
C MET A 1 -19.24 30.94 -22.74
N GLN A 2 -20.25 30.57 -21.93
CA GLN A 2 -20.05 30.03 -20.57
C GLN A 2 -20.21 28.50 -20.45
N LEU A 3 -20.89 27.85 -21.41
CA LEU A 3 -21.13 26.39 -21.43
C LEU A 3 -19.85 25.58 -21.68
N TYR A 4 -18.94 26.08 -22.53
CA TYR A 4 -17.66 25.42 -22.83
C TYR A 4 -16.73 25.36 -21.61
N ARG A 5 -16.82 26.36 -20.70
CA ARG A 5 -16.03 26.42 -19.47
C ARG A 5 -16.46 25.35 -18.45
N LEU A 6 -17.75 25.00 -18.41
CA LEU A 6 -18.25 23.91 -17.58
C LEU A 6 -17.85 22.54 -18.14
N GLY A 7 -17.89 22.37 -19.47
CA GLY A 7 -17.46 21.15 -20.15
C GLY A 7 -15.97 20.85 -19.97
N LEU A 8 -15.12 21.88 -19.98
CA LEU A 8 -13.68 21.72 -19.74
C LEU A 8 -13.36 21.27 -18.30
N LEU A 9 -14.15 21.73 -17.32
CA LEU A 9 -14.03 21.38 -15.89
C LEU A 9 -14.41 19.91 -15.62
N VAL A 10 -15.45 19.41 -16.29
CA VAL A 10 -15.85 17.99 -16.23
C VAL A 10 -14.84 17.09 -16.94
N ALA A 11 -14.32 17.51 -18.10
CA ALA A 11 -13.30 16.76 -18.82
C ALA A 11 -11.97 16.63 -18.03
N SER A 12 -11.60 17.65 -17.26
CA SER A 12 -10.42 17.62 -16.39
C SER A 12 -10.59 16.77 -15.13
N PHE A 13 -11.83 16.44 -14.73
CA PHE A 13 -12.10 15.59 -13.56
C PHE A 13 -11.99 14.10 -13.87
N VAL A 14 -12.11 13.71 -15.14
CA VAL A 14 -12.04 12.29 -15.57
C VAL A 14 -10.60 11.76 -15.59
N SER A 15 -9.59 12.64 -15.64
CA SER A 15 -8.20 12.27 -15.95
C SER A 15 -7.32 11.81 -14.77
N SER A 16 -7.85 11.60 -13.57
CA SER A 16 -7.05 11.15 -12.41
C SER A 16 -7.58 9.86 -11.78
N ILE A 17 -7.72 8.79 -12.56
CA ILE A 17 -7.84 7.44 -12.00
C ILE A 17 -6.41 6.90 -11.84
N GLY A 18 -5.85 7.02 -10.63
CA GLY A 18 -4.66 6.25 -10.28
C GLY A 18 -4.99 4.75 -10.32
N ALA A 19 -4.05 3.92 -10.79
CA ALA A 19 -4.23 2.47 -10.79
C ALA A 19 -4.31 1.98 -9.33
N GLN A 20 -5.52 1.74 -8.84
CA GLN A 20 -5.76 1.27 -7.48
C GLN A 20 -5.43 -0.23 -7.39
N SER A 21 -4.74 -0.64 -6.32
CA SER A 21 -4.50 -2.06 -6.02
C SER A 21 -5.81 -2.84 -5.99
N VAL A 22 -5.84 -4.00 -6.63
CA VAL A 22 -6.93 -4.98 -6.54
C VAL A 22 -6.74 -5.82 -5.27
N PHE A 23 -7.82 -6.21 -4.60
CA PHE A 23 -7.77 -7.02 -3.37
C PHE A 23 -8.64 -8.27 -3.53
N SER A 24 -8.13 -9.43 -3.13
CA SER A 24 -8.84 -10.71 -3.19
C SER A 24 -8.55 -11.57 -1.94
N PRO A 25 -9.56 -12.26 -1.38
CA PRO A 25 -10.99 -12.25 -1.72
C PRO A 25 -11.75 -10.98 -1.31
N ALA A 26 -11.27 -10.24 -0.32
CA ALA A 26 -11.75 -8.92 0.05
C ALA A 26 -10.57 -8.10 0.59
N ARG A 27 -10.72 -6.80 0.78
CA ARG A 27 -9.69 -6.01 1.45
C ARG A 27 -9.79 -6.24 2.98
N PRO A 28 -8.80 -6.84 3.66
CA PRO A 28 -8.87 -7.08 5.09
C PRO A 28 -8.62 -5.79 5.88
N PRO A 29 -9.00 -5.71 7.17
CA PRO A 29 -8.74 -4.54 8.01
C PRO A 29 -7.26 -4.41 8.44
N ALA A 30 -6.55 -5.54 8.52
CA ALA A 30 -5.12 -5.63 8.80
C ALA A 30 -4.52 -6.84 8.06
N ILE A 31 -3.26 -6.74 7.63
CA ILE A 31 -2.56 -7.79 6.89
C ILE A 31 -1.42 -8.35 7.76
N PRO A 32 -1.40 -9.66 8.05
CA PRO A 32 -0.27 -10.26 8.76
C PRO A 32 0.96 -10.30 7.84
N LEU A 33 2.10 -9.80 8.33
CA LEU A 33 3.38 -9.84 7.60
C LEU A 33 4.31 -10.90 8.18
N ALA A 34 4.38 -10.99 9.51
CA ALA A 34 5.12 -12.04 10.21
C ALA A 34 4.50 -12.31 11.56
N VAL A 35 3.81 -13.45 11.71
CA VAL A 35 3.17 -13.85 12.97
C VAL A 35 3.73 -15.21 13.35
N ARG A 36 4.73 -15.24 14.23
CA ARG A 36 5.43 -16.50 14.62
C ARG A 36 5.49 -16.75 16.11
N SER A 37 5.50 -15.73 16.95
CA SER A 37 5.57 -15.87 18.41
C SER A 37 5.02 -14.61 19.10
N PRO A 38 4.80 -14.63 20.43
CA PRO A 38 4.34 -13.44 21.16
C PRO A 38 5.25 -12.22 21.01
N TYR A 39 6.54 -12.43 20.70
CA TYR A 39 7.53 -11.36 20.52
C TYR A 39 7.81 -11.06 19.04
N LEU A 40 7.23 -11.81 18.11
CA LEU A 40 7.36 -11.59 16.67
C LEU A 40 5.98 -11.68 16.01
N SER A 41 5.30 -10.53 15.99
CA SER A 41 3.96 -10.34 15.45
C SER A 41 3.87 -9.00 14.70
N THR A 42 4.30 -8.98 13.44
CA THR A 42 4.33 -7.79 12.58
C THR A 42 3.11 -7.77 11.65
N TRP A 43 2.40 -6.65 11.63
CA TRP A 43 1.17 -6.41 10.87
C TRP A 43 1.25 -5.13 10.04
N LEU A 44 0.42 -5.05 9.01
CA LEU A 44 0.19 -3.85 8.21
C LEU A 44 -1.25 -3.37 8.42
N ASN A 45 -1.40 -2.13 8.88
CA ASN A 45 -2.71 -1.50 9.03
C ASN A 45 -3.27 -1.09 7.66
N VAL A 46 -4.51 -1.52 7.37
CA VAL A 46 -5.17 -1.26 6.08
C VAL A 46 -6.21 -0.14 6.19
N GLY A 47 -6.89 -0.02 7.34
CA GLY A 47 -7.96 0.95 7.56
C GLY A 47 -7.54 2.42 7.45
N ASN A 48 -8.52 3.32 7.50
CA ASN A 48 -8.29 4.78 7.40
C ASN A 48 -7.71 5.38 8.70
N ASP A 49 -7.79 4.66 9.81
CA ASP A 49 -7.25 5.07 11.11
C ASP A 49 -5.76 4.76 11.19
N GLY A 50 -4.96 5.53 10.42
CA GLY A 50 -3.51 5.43 10.41
C GLY A 50 -2.93 4.39 9.45
N GLY A 51 -3.75 3.63 8.71
CA GLY A 51 -3.32 2.79 7.58
C GLY A 51 -3.34 3.54 6.24
N ASN A 52 -2.80 2.92 5.19
CA ASN A 52 -2.72 3.54 3.86
C ASN A 52 -3.60 2.85 2.80
N GLY A 53 -4.60 2.08 3.21
CA GLY A 53 -5.46 1.33 2.28
C GLY A 53 -4.90 -0.02 1.84
N GLY A 54 -3.83 -0.51 2.49
CA GLY A 54 -3.28 -1.86 2.30
C GLY A 54 -2.11 -1.93 1.32
N TYR A 55 -1.42 -0.80 1.12
CA TYR A 55 -0.19 -0.72 0.36
C TYR A 55 1.00 -0.99 1.29
N LEU A 56 1.83 -1.97 0.95
CA LEU A 56 2.95 -2.34 1.80
C LEU A 56 4.07 -1.27 1.78
N ALA A 57 4.25 -0.62 0.64
CA ALA A 57 5.16 0.51 0.50
C ALA A 57 4.47 1.81 0.96
N GLY A 58 5.23 2.68 1.62
CA GLY A 58 4.71 3.96 2.10
C GLY A 58 3.99 3.88 3.45
N GLN A 59 4.07 2.75 4.15
CA GLN A 59 3.50 2.57 5.49
C GLN A 59 4.40 1.69 6.35
N TRP A 60 4.57 2.04 7.62
CA TRP A 60 5.35 1.23 8.54
C TRP A 60 4.57 -0.01 8.99
N PRO A 61 5.19 -1.20 8.94
CA PRO A 61 4.71 -2.35 9.68
C PRO A 61 4.77 -2.11 11.19
N VAL A 62 3.75 -2.58 11.89
CA VAL A 62 3.57 -2.37 13.33
C VAL A 62 3.43 -3.68 14.09
N PHE A 63 3.79 -3.66 15.37
CA PHE A 63 3.41 -4.62 16.39
C PHE A 63 2.13 -4.13 17.09
N TRP A 64 1.70 -4.84 18.13
CA TRP A 64 0.58 -4.46 18.99
C TRP A 64 0.64 -2.98 19.40
N GLU A 65 -0.51 -2.30 19.38
CA GLU A 65 -0.65 -0.87 19.72
C GLU A 65 0.18 0.06 18.82
N ASP A 66 0.20 -0.21 17.51
CA ASP A 66 0.86 0.65 16.51
C ASP A 66 2.36 0.91 16.75
N GLN A 67 3.01 0.09 17.57
CA GLN A 67 4.44 0.14 17.79
C GLN A 67 5.18 -0.18 16.50
N ILE A 68 5.95 0.77 15.98
CA ILE A 68 6.62 0.62 14.68
C ILE A 68 7.76 -0.41 14.77
N ASN A 69 7.71 -1.44 13.93
CA ASN A 69 8.76 -2.46 13.85
C ASN A 69 9.96 -2.01 12.99
N GLY A 70 9.80 -0.96 12.20
CA GLY A 70 10.86 -0.39 11.36
C GLY A 70 11.29 -1.28 10.20
N TRP A 71 10.45 -2.22 9.78
CA TRP A 71 10.77 -3.12 8.66
C TRP A 71 10.72 -2.34 7.35
N THR A 72 11.86 -2.32 6.65
CA THR A 72 12.02 -1.64 5.35
C THR A 72 12.51 -2.63 4.30
N GLY A 73 11.88 -2.57 3.13
CA GLY A 73 12.26 -3.34 1.96
C GLY A 73 12.56 -2.39 0.82
N MET A 74 13.79 -2.45 0.31
CA MET A 74 14.24 -1.65 -0.82
C MET A 74 14.83 -2.55 -1.90
N ILE A 75 14.63 -2.19 -3.16
CA ILE A 75 15.16 -2.89 -4.32
C ILE A 75 15.66 -1.88 -5.34
N ARG A 76 16.69 -2.24 -6.10
CA ARG A 76 17.20 -1.40 -7.20
C ARG A 76 16.87 -2.04 -8.54
N VAL A 77 16.24 -1.27 -9.41
CA VAL A 77 15.88 -1.66 -10.78
C VAL A 77 16.38 -0.54 -11.70
N ASP A 78 17.17 -0.89 -12.71
CA ASP A 78 17.73 0.04 -13.71
C ASP A 78 18.39 1.29 -13.09
N GLY A 79 19.19 1.08 -12.04
CA GLY A 79 19.90 2.14 -11.33
C GLY A 79 19.04 2.98 -10.38
N SER A 80 17.71 2.84 -10.42
CA SER A 80 16.79 3.53 -9.51
C SER A 80 16.46 2.66 -8.30
N THR A 81 16.48 3.24 -7.11
CA THR A 81 16.15 2.54 -5.87
C THR A 81 14.70 2.80 -5.48
N TYR A 82 13.96 1.73 -5.21
CA TYR A 82 12.54 1.76 -4.88
C TYR A 82 12.27 1.07 -3.54
N THR A 83 11.33 1.61 -2.79
CA THR A 83 10.79 1.00 -1.57
C THR A 83 9.60 0.13 -1.90
N TRP A 84 9.67 -1.16 -1.59
CA TRP A 84 8.56 -2.10 -1.70
C TRP A 84 7.91 -2.42 -0.34
N MET A 85 8.55 -2.06 0.78
CA MET A 85 7.98 -2.18 2.12
C MET A 85 8.49 -1.09 3.06
N GLY A 86 7.61 -0.57 3.92
CA GLY A 86 7.98 0.46 4.91
C GLY A 86 7.89 1.88 4.37
N LEU A 87 8.29 2.85 5.19
CA LEU A 87 8.27 4.28 4.85
C LEU A 87 9.63 4.97 5.14
N PRO A 88 10.74 4.55 4.49
CA PRO A 88 12.05 5.17 4.67
C PRO A 88 12.20 6.52 3.94
N GLY A 89 11.18 6.98 3.19
CA GLY A 89 11.18 8.27 2.48
C GLY A 89 11.72 8.25 1.04
N SER A 90 12.05 7.08 0.49
CA SER A 90 12.43 6.93 -0.94
C SER A 90 11.22 6.64 -1.84
N LYS A 91 11.44 6.70 -3.16
CA LYS A 91 10.43 6.42 -4.19
C LYS A 91 9.79 5.04 -3.96
N THR A 92 8.47 4.98 -3.83
CA THR A 92 7.74 3.73 -3.60
C THR A 92 7.49 2.98 -4.90
N VAL A 93 7.45 1.64 -4.83
CA VAL A 93 6.98 0.79 -5.93
C VAL A 93 5.45 0.93 -6.04
N ASN A 94 4.90 0.75 -7.24
CA ASN A 94 3.46 0.69 -7.42
C ASN A 94 2.94 -0.71 -7.07
N GLN A 95 1.99 -0.81 -6.13
CA GLN A 95 1.33 -2.08 -5.80
C GLN A 95 0.06 -2.21 -6.65
N SER A 96 -0.02 -3.27 -7.45
CA SER A 96 -1.13 -3.52 -8.37
C SER A 96 -2.16 -4.51 -7.83
N ALA A 97 -1.75 -5.43 -6.95
CA ALA A 97 -2.67 -6.37 -6.33
C ALA A 97 -2.21 -6.87 -4.95
N PHE A 98 -3.18 -7.26 -4.14
CA PHE A 98 -3.00 -8.03 -2.92
C PHE A 98 -3.92 -9.25 -2.91
N GLU A 99 -3.35 -10.40 -2.57
CA GLU A 99 -4.08 -11.64 -2.37
C GLU A 99 -3.62 -12.28 -1.05
N TYR A 100 -4.55 -12.91 -0.34
CA TYR A 100 -4.19 -13.72 0.81
C TYR A 100 -4.84 -15.10 0.79
N THR A 101 -4.11 -16.05 1.36
CA THR A 101 -4.61 -17.38 1.72
C THR A 101 -4.56 -17.51 3.25
N SER A 102 -4.97 -18.66 3.79
CA SER A 102 -4.88 -18.91 5.23
C SER A 102 -3.47 -18.78 5.82
N THR A 103 -2.41 -18.84 4.99
CA THR A 103 -1.01 -18.84 5.46
C THR A 103 -0.09 -17.87 4.71
N LYS A 104 -0.60 -17.08 3.77
CA LYS A 104 0.22 -16.19 2.95
C LYS A 104 -0.47 -14.85 2.71
N SER A 105 0.33 -13.80 2.78
CA SER A 105 0.03 -12.45 2.31
C SER A 105 0.89 -12.19 1.08
N ILE A 106 0.27 -11.96 -0.08
CA ILE A 106 0.95 -11.86 -1.37
C ILE A 106 0.69 -10.48 -1.94
N PHE A 107 1.75 -9.71 -2.17
CA PHE A 107 1.68 -8.39 -2.78
C PHE A 107 2.30 -8.44 -4.17
N THR A 108 1.57 -7.98 -5.18
CA THR A 108 2.07 -7.85 -6.56
C THR A 108 2.39 -6.39 -6.83
N MET A 109 3.59 -6.13 -7.34
CA MET A 109 4.13 -4.79 -7.50
C MET A 109 4.87 -4.64 -8.84
N ASN A 110 4.86 -3.44 -9.40
CA ASN A 110 5.44 -3.12 -10.72
C ASN A 110 6.20 -1.78 -10.74
#